data_AF-A0A956IHI1-F1
#
_entry.id   AF-A0A956IHI1-F1
#
_cell.length_a   1.000
_cell.length_b   1.000
_cell.length_c   1.000
_cell.angle_alpha   90.00
_cell.angle_beta   90.00
_cell.angle_gamma   90.00
#
_symmetry.space_group_name_H-M   'P 1'
#
loop_
_entity.id
_entity.type
_entity.pdbx_description
1 polymer ?
#
loop_
_entity_poly.entity_id
_entity_poly.type
_entity_poly.pdbx_seq_one_letter_code
_entity_poly.pdbx_strand_id
1 'polypeptide(L)'
;DWEMVCHFLEGDPDRPIVVGRVYNGDDVFREKLPHAKDRSSLTSATSPTRDTANEIRFEDAAGRERIFMRAPKDMNIRVANDQTQHVGRSNTWRVENDESVEIGGDADWSIGGACQPSVEHDQTWEVSGNRKKDVGKCDSNAVKGNHELKIGGDDEIEVYTDCSVLAENLEEQIGGSVTEKYEEKETVDAGADMTLEITGLYEQTMKGDKTESIVDDRIEKITASHHVEATTGECQLRVDKDRICTVGGMVKVSCKKELTLTGAIKMETKSATGKWQGDVDLTLMVKGIEDGDGPPTYITMKDDNIEMYAKKAIVINIAGAAKHDSQEAALN
;
A
#
# COMPACT_ATOMS: atom_id res chain seq x y z
N ASP A 1 43.28 19.59 62.41
CA ASP A 1 43.59 20.87 61.76
C ASP A 1 44.97 20.76 61.11
N TRP A 2 45.31 21.61 60.14
CA TRP A 2 46.61 21.49 59.48
C TRP A 2 47.67 22.22 60.27
N GLU A 3 48.67 21.50 60.78
CA GLU A 3 49.86 22.10 61.39
C GLU A 3 50.92 22.38 60.34
N MET A 4 51.35 23.63 60.29
CA MET A 4 52.24 24.15 59.25
C MET A 4 53.50 24.68 59.90
N VAL A 5 54.65 24.35 59.31
CA VAL A 5 55.92 25.00 59.64
C VAL A 5 55.95 26.32 58.89
N CYS A 6 55.80 27.41 59.64
CA CYS A 6 55.91 28.76 59.10
C CYS A 6 57.32 29.31 59.35
N HIS A 7 57.89 29.96 58.34
CA HIS A 7 59.05 30.84 58.49
C HIS A 7 58.60 32.27 58.16
N PHE A 8 59.39 33.26 58.55
CA PHE A 8 59.06 34.66 58.36
C PHE A 8 60.15 35.31 57.52
N LEU A 9 59.78 35.95 56.42
CA LEU A 9 60.76 36.61 55.55
C LEU A 9 61.50 37.68 56.37
N GLU A 10 62.82 37.56 56.48
CA GLU A 10 63.68 38.45 57.28
C GLU A 10 63.29 38.53 58.76
N GLY A 11 62.53 37.55 59.27
CA GLY A 11 62.02 37.54 60.64
C GLY A 11 60.78 38.41 60.86
N ASP A 12 60.17 38.98 59.82
CA ASP A 12 58.97 39.81 59.90
C ASP A 12 57.70 38.95 60.13
N PRO A 13 57.06 39.01 61.32
CA PRO A 13 55.87 38.24 61.65
C PRO A 13 54.69 38.50 60.70
N ASP A 14 54.66 39.67 60.05
CA ASP A 14 53.61 40.06 59.12
C ASP A 14 53.81 39.47 57.71
N ARG A 15 54.93 38.76 57.47
CA ARG A 15 55.28 38.14 56.19
C ARG A 15 55.57 36.64 56.33
N PRO A 16 54.59 35.83 56.78
CA PRO A 16 54.76 34.39 56.91
C PRO A 16 54.91 33.71 55.53
N ILE A 17 55.76 32.70 55.49
CA ILE A 17 55.86 31.70 54.41
C ILE A 17 55.67 30.31 55.01
N VAL A 18 54.90 29.45 54.34
CA VAL A 18 54.73 28.06 54.74
C VAL A 18 55.84 27.23 54.10
N VAL A 19 56.67 26.59 54.92
CA VAL A 19 57.83 25.79 54.48
C VAL A 19 57.50 24.30 54.40
N GLY A 20 56.49 23.85 55.15
CA GLY A 20 56.02 22.47 55.10
C GLY A 20 54.85 22.22 56.03
N ARG A 21 54.27 21.03 55.93
CA ARG A 21 53.25 20.54 56.87
C ARG A 21 53.91 19.55 57.83
N VAL A 22 53.61 19.66 59.12
CA VAL A 22 54.04 18.67 60.12
C VAL A 22 52.87 17.77 60.50
N TYR A 23 53.22 16.56 60.92
CA TYR A 23 52.26 15.60 61.44
C TYR A 23 51.81 16.04 62.84
N ASN A 24 50.49 16.17 63.03
CA ASN A 24 49.87 16.40 64.34
C ASN A 24 49.37 15.05 64.87
N GLY A 25 49.84 14.64 66.05
CA GLY A 25 49.42 13.38 66.70
C GLY A 25 47.96 13.37 67.18
N ASP A 26 47.36 14.54 67.39
CA ASP A 26 45.94 14.72 67.69
C ASP A 26 45.05 14.62 66.43
N ASP A 27 45.64 14.81 65.24
CA ASP A 27 44.98 14.55 63.94
C ASP A 27 45.09 13.05 63.63
N VAL A 28 44.27 12.26 64.35
CA VAL A 28 44.24 10.81 64.23
C VAL A 28 44.00 10.43 62.76
N PHE A 29 44.90 9.63 62.18
CA PHE A 29 44.72 9.10 60.83
C PHE A 29 43.34 8.40 60.78
N ARG A 30 42.52 8.75 59.78
CA ARG A 30 41.14 8.19 59.68
C ARG A 30 41.14 6.67 59.63
N GLU A 31 42.22 6.07 59.13
CA GLU A 31 42.47 4.63 59.11
C GLU A 31 43.52 4.25 60.17
N LYS A 32 43.56 3.00 60.63
CA LYS A 32 44.62 2.55 61.56
C LYS A 32 45.82 2.02 60.77
N LEU A 33 47.00 2.59 60.98
CA LEU A 33 48.24 2.01 60.45
C LEU A 33 48.41 0.57 60.97
N PRO A 34 48.91 -0.37 60.13
CA PRO A 34 49.50 -0.16 58.80
C PRO A 34 48.48 -0.24 57.63
N HIS A 35 47.18 -0.37 57.92
CA HIS A 35 46.15 -0.40 56.88
C HIS A 35 46.07 1.01 56.26
N ALA A 36 46.23 1.12 54.93
CA ALA A 36 46.38 2.38 54.18
C ALA A 36 47.72 3.13 54.33
N LYS A 37 48.82 2.43 54.65
CA LYS A 37 50.18 3.02 54.63
C LYS A 37 50.63 3.55 53.25
N ASP A 38 49.94 3.15 52.20
CA ASP A 38 50.15 3.44 50.78
C ASP A 38 49.20 4.54 50.26
N ARG A 39 48.50 5.25 51.16
CA ARG A 39 47.55 6.32 50.80
C ARG A 39 48.06 7.69 51.21
N SER A 40 47.85 8.65 50.31
CA SER A 40 48.05 10.08 50.57
C SER A 40 46.77 10.84 50.20
N SER A 41 46.28 11.70 51.11
CA SER A 41 45.05 12.47 50.87
C SER A 41 45.17 13.94 51.27
N LEU A 42 44.64 14.82 50.43
CA LEU A 42 44.34 16.21 50.75
C LEU A 42 42.85 16.32 51.06
N THR A 43 42.51 16.62 52.31
CA THR A 43 41.12 16.64 52.78
C THR A 43 40.85 17.92 53.56
N SER A 44 39.76 18.61 53.23
CA SER A 44 39.25 19.76 53.98
C SER A 44 37.82 19.49 54.46
N ALA A 45 37.56 19.71 55.75
CA ALA A 45 36.24 19.51 56.33
C ALA A 45 35.31 20.67 55.95
N THR A 46 34.04 20.35 55.74
CA THR A 46 32.98 21.36 55.54
C THR A 46 32.91 22.26 56.77
N SER A 47 32.76 23.56 56.56
CA SER A 47 32.66 24.55 57.64
C SER A 47 31.20 25.04 57.78
N PRO A 48 30.71 25.28 59.00
CA PRO A 48 31.35 25.03 60.30
C PRO A 48 31.12 23.61 60.84
N THR A 49 30.20 22.86 60.23
CA THR A 49 29.62 21.62 60.79
C THR A 49 30.55 20.41 60.74
N ARG A 50 31.53 20.40 59.82
CA ARG A 50 32.51 19.31 59.59
C ARG A 50 31.88 17.95 59.30
N ASP A 51 30.63 17.93 58.85
CA ASP A 51 29.83 16.74 58.51
C ASP A 51 30.32 16.02 57.24
N THR A 52 30.88 16.77 56.31
CA THR A 52 31.33 16.32 55.00
C THR A 52 32.74 16.86 54.72
N ALA A 53 33.37 16.43 53.63
CA ALA A 53 34.71 16.88 53.28
C ALA A 53 34.94 16.84 51.77
N ASN A 54 35.69 17.84 51.27
CA ASN A 54 36.32 17.76 49.95
C ASN A 54 37.58 16.89 50.08
N GLU A 55 37.81 16.02 49.10
CA GLU A 55 38.93 15.09 49.16
C GLU A 55 39.52 14.80 47.79
N ILE A 56 40.86 14.83 47.72
CA ILE A 56 41.65 14.20 46.66
C ILE A 56 42.58 13.19 47.33
N ARG A 57 42.52 11.93 46.91
CA ARG A 57 43.26 10.81 47.51
C ARG A 57 43.95 9.99 46.44
N PHE A 58 45.21 9.64 46.70
CA PHE A 58 46.05 8.74 45.90
C PHE A 58 46.30 7.47 46.70
N GLU A 59 46.16 6.31 46.07
CA GLU A 59 46.50 5.00 46.61
C GLU A 59 47.52 4.35 45.67
N ASP A 60 48.74 4.08 46.15
CA ASP A 60 49.87 3.58 45.35
C ASP A 60 50.18 2.10 45.63
N ALA A 61 49.15 1.35 46.03
CA ALA A 61 49.24 -0.08 46.26
C ALA A 61 49.39 -0.81 44.92
N ALA A 62 50.50 -1.52 44.69
CA ALA A 62 50.73 -2.24 43.45
C ALA A 62 49.53 -3.13 43.04
N GLY A 63 49.00 -2.90 41.84
CA GLY A 63 47.84 -3.61 41.28
C GLY A 63 46.47 -3.17 41.81
N ARG A 64 46.42 -2.13 42.65
CA ARG A 64 45.20 -1.51 43.20
C ARG A 64 45.33 0.02 43.24
N GLU A 65 46.11 0.58 42.31
CA GLU A 65 46.37 2.00 42.22
C GLU A 65 45.07 2.77 41.95
N ARG A 66 44.86 3.88 42.67
CA ARG A 66 43.62 4.64 42.56
C ARG A 66 43.83 6.11 42.85
N ILE A 67 43.14 6.95 42.06
CA ILE A 67 42.83 8.33 42.43
C ILE A 67 41.34 8.42 42.78
N PHE A 68 41.02 9.06 43.90
CA PHE A 68 39.65 9.34 44.33
C PHE A 68 39.48 10.85 44.52
N MET A 69 38.44 11.40 43.92
CA MET A 69 38.06 12.81 44.07
C MET A 69 36.62 12.87 44.56
N ARG A 70 36.35 13.72 45.55
CA ARG A 70 35.01 13.94 46.11
C ARG A 70 34.77 15.41 46.35
N ALA A 71 33.62 15.90 45.85
CA ALA A 71 33.04 17.19 46.18
C ALA A 71 31.64 16.95 46.79
N PRO A 72 31.35 17.41 48.02
CA PRO A 72 30.03 17.21 48.64
C PRO A 72 28.88 17.99 48.00
N LYS A 73 29.18 19.01 47.20
CA LYS A 73 28.18 19.89 46.57
C LYS A 73 28.45 20.05 45.08
N ASP A 74 29.41 20.90 44.73
CA ASP A 74 29.68 21.29 43.34
C ASP A 74 31.11 20.89 42.95
N MET A 75 31.28 20.27 41.78
CA MET A 75 32.58 20.07 41.13
C MET A 75 32.53 20.72 39.74
N ASN A 76 33.33 21.78 39.55
CA ASN A 76 33.45 22.45 38.27
C ASN A 76 34.78 22.05 37.61
N ILE A 77 34.72 21.52 36.39
CA ILE A 77 35.89 21.21 35.56
C ILE A 77 35.88 22.15 34.38
N ARG A 78 36.94 22.96 34.23
CA ARG A 78 37.14 23.84 33.09
C ARG A 78 38.51 23.57 32.49
N VAL A 79 38.54 23.20 31.21
CA VAL A 79 39.76 22.98 30.43
C VAL A 79 39.81 24.06 29.35
N ALA A 80 40.89 24.83 29.30
CA ALA A 80 40.98 26.02 28.44
C ALA A 80 41.35 25.72 26.97
N ASN A 81 41.87 24.53 26.71
CA ASN A 81 42.28 24.08 25.37
C ASN A 81 41.69 22.69 25.10
N ASP A 82 42.44 21.63 25.39
CA ASP A 82 42.04 20.27 25.05
C ASP A 82 41.89 19.40 26.29
N GLN A 83 40.81 18.62 26.35
CA GLN A 83 40.63 17.51 27.29
C GLN A 83 40.62 16.20 26.52
N THR A 84 41.50 15.26 26.91
CA THR A 84 41.50 13.90 26.37
C THR A 84 41.26 12.93 27.52
N GLN A 85 40.32 12.00 27.32
CA GLN A 85 40.04 10.93 28.26
C GLN A 85 40.21 9.58 27.56
N HIS A 86 40.99 8.69 28.16
CA HIS A 86 41.13 7.31 27.72
C HIS A 86 40.83 6.37 28.88
N VAL A 87 39.89 5.45 28.68
CA VAL A 87 39.47 4.46 29.67
C VAL A 87 39.73 3.06 29.12
N GLY A 88 40.75 2.38 29.65
CA GLY A 88 41.22 1.10 29.08
C GLY A 88 40.30 -0.11 29.29
N ARG A 89 39.21 0.01 30.07
CA ARG A 89 38.30 -1.11 30.34
C ARG A 89 36.82 -0.74 30.35
N SER A 90 36.38 0.11 31.28
CA SER A 90 34.96 0.39 31.48
C SER A 90 34.75 1.80 32.02
N ASN A 91 33.80 2.52 31.43
CA ASN A 91 33.30 3.80 31.93
C ASN A 91 31.84 3.61 32.38
N THR A 92 31.46 4.22 33.50
CA THR A 92 30.07 4.24 33.98
C THR A 92 29.72 5.68 34.30
N TRP A 93 28.69 6.19 33.61
CA TRP A 93 28.15 7.52 33.81
C TRP A 93 26.75 7.40 34.39
N ARG A 94 26.51 8.04 35.54
CA ARG A 94 25.23 8.00 36.24
C ARG A 94 24.87 9.41 36.68
N VAL A 95 23.76 9.90 36.18
CA VAL A 95 23.17 11.20 36.51
C VAL A 95 21.80 10.92 37.12
N GLU A 96 21.55 11.40 38.34
CA GLU A 96 20.30 11.11 39.07
C GLU A 96 19.13 12.01 38.66
N ASN A 97 19.42 13.13 38.00
CA ASN A 97 18.41 14.11 37.59
C ASN A 97 18.59 14.41 36.08
N ASP A 98 19.11 15.58 35.73
CA ASP A 98 19.17 16.03 34.34
C ASP A 98 20.61 16.06 33.79
N GLU A 99 20.75 15.68 32.53
CA GLU A 99 21.98 15.84 31.74
C GLU A 99 21.68 16.73 30.53
N SER A 100 22.55 17.71 30.28
CA SER A 100 22.52 18.55 29.07
C SER A 100 23.87 18.48 28.40
N VAL A 101 23.87 18.17 27.10
CA VAL A 101 25.06 18.04 26.27
C VAL A 101 24.91 18.97 25.08
N GLU A 102 25.81 19.94 24.96
CA GLU A 102 25.89 20.85 23.82
C GLU A 102 27.24 20.64 23.13
N ILE A 103 27.19 20.35 21.83
CA ILE A 103 28.37 20.18 20.98
C ILE A 103 28.28 21.24 19.89
N GLY A 104 29.17 22.23 19.93
CA GLY A 104 29.16 23.34 18.96
C GLY A 104 29.74 22.99 17.58
N GLY A 105 30.39 21.83 17.45
CA GLY A 105 30.91 21.29 16.19
C GLY A 105 30.32 19.92 15.90
N ASP A 106 31.15 18.99 15.43
CA ASP A 106 30.72 17.65 15.05
C ASP A 106 30.74 16.66 16.23
N ALA A 107 29.86 15.66 16.17
CA ALA A 107 29.80 14.56 17.12
C ALA A 107 29.87 13.21 16.40
N ASP A 108 30.99 12.51 16.55
CA ASP A 108 31.21 11.19 15.96
C ASP A 108 31.09 10.08 17.01
N TRP A 109 30.19 9.13 16.77
CA TRP A 109 29.96 7.98 17.66
C TRP A 109 30.24 6.68 16.93
N SER A 110 31.17 5.88 17.46
CA SER A 110 31.46 4.53 16.96
C SER A 110 31.30 3.51 18.06
N ILE A 111 30.33 2.60 17.89
CA ILE A 111 30.02 1.54 18.85
C ILE A 111 30.31 0.21 18.16
N GLY A 112 31.39 -0.46 18.58
CA GLY A 112 31.78 -1.76 17.99
C GLY A 112 30.91 -2.94 18.44
N GLY A 113 30.13 -2.76 19.51
CA GLY A 113 29.19 -3.75 20.03
C GLY A 113 27.72 -3.36 19.80
N ALA A 114 26.83 -3.89 20.63
CA ALA A 114 25.41 -3.52 20.60
C ALA A 114 25.17 -2.17 21.29
N CYS A 115 24.26 -1.36 20.73
CA CYS A 115 23.71 -0.15 21.35
C CYS A 115 22.24 -0.40 21.69
N GLN A 116 21.82 -0.15 22.95
CA GLN A 116 20.47 -0.40 23.43
C GLN A 116 19.94 0.81 24.21
N PRO A 117 19.47 1.87 23.52
CA PRO A 117 18.82 2.99 24.19
C PRO A 117 17.43 2.57 24.70
N SER A 118 17.06 3.06 25.88
CA SER A 118 15.70 2.96 26.44
C SER A 118 15.23 4.35 26.82
N VAL A 119 14.11 4.77 26.24
CA VAL A 119 13.44 6.04 26.56
C VAL A 119 12.08 5.68 27.14
N GLU A 120 11.87 6.00 28.42
CA GLU A 120 10.64 5.62 29.14
C GLU A 120 9.45 6.56 28.85
N HIS A 121 9.75 7.72 28.29
CA HIS A 121 8.81 8.77 27.94
C HIS A 121 8.98 9.18 26.47
N ASP A 122 8.88 10.48 26.19
CA ASP A 122 8.87 11.01 24.83
C ASP A 122 10.28 11.20 24.27
N GLN A 123 10.42 11.01 22.96
CA GLN A 123 11.64 11.30 22.20
C GLN A 123 11.29 12.18 21.00
N THR A 124 12.03 13.28 20.84
CA THR A 124 11.91 14.19 19.69
C THR A 124 13.24 14.29 18.97
N TRP A 125 13.21 14.20 17.64
CA TRP A 125 14.36 14.42 16.77
C TRP A 125 14.06 15.56 15.81
N GLU A 126 14.88 16.62 15.85
CA GLU A 126 14.86 17.67 14.85
C GLU A 126 16.16 17.61 14.05
N VAL A 127 16.03 17.40 12.74
CA VAL A 127 17.16 17.35 11.81
C VAL A 127 16.89 18.38 10.73
N SER A 128 17.55 19.54 10.81
CA SER A 128 17.35 20.63 9.85
C SER A 128 17.98 20.35 8.48
N GLY A 129 18.94 19.43 8.44
CA GLY A 129 19.58 18.94 7.21
C GLY A 129 19.02 17.58 6.78
N ASN A 130 19.87 16.75 6.18
CA ASN A 130 19.48 15.43 5.69
C ASN A 130 19.67 14.36 6.76
N ARG A 131 18.75 13.40 6.82
CA ARG A 131 18.89 12.16 7.61
C ARG A 131 19.10 10.98 6.67
N LYS A 132 20.20 10.24 6.84
CA LYS A 132 20.46 8.97 6.14
C LYS A 132 20.43 7.80 7.12
N LYS A 133 19.78 6.70 6.75
CA LYS A 133 19.72 5.47 7.56
C LYS A 133 20.07 4.28 6.68
N ASP A 134 21.26 3.71 6.87
CA ASP A 134 21.71 2.50 6.18
C ASP A 134 21.66 1.32 7.16
N VAL A 135 20.81 0.33 6.89
CA VAL A 135 20.66 -0.88 7.74
C VAL A 135 21.09 -2.11 6.96
N GLY A 136 22.19 -2.75 7.38
CA GLY A 136 22.78 -3.87 6.63
C GLY A 136 22.02 -5.20 6.72
N LYS A 137 20.99 -5.31 7.56
CA LYS A 137 20.17 -6.54 7.73
C LYS A 137 18.68 -6.23 7.79
N CYS A 138 18.13 -6.02 8.99
CA CYS A 138 16.70 -5.86 9.21
C CYS A 138 16.42 -4.57 9.97
N ASP A 139 15.40 -3.83 9.52
CA ASP A 139 14.85 -2.67 10.20
C ASP A 139 13.39 -2.98 10.60
N SER A 140 13.17 -3.27 11.88
CA SER A 140 11.83 -3.62 12.40
C SER A 140 11.29 -2.47 13.25
N ASN A 141 10.13 -1.94 12.88
CA ASN A 141 9.45 -0.88 13.62
C ASN A 141 8.07 -1.38 14.07
N ALA A 142 7.79 -1.30 15.38
CA ALA A 142 6.51 -1.65 15.96
C ALA A 142 5.88 -0.40 16.59
N VAL A 143 4.85 0.14 15.94
CA VAL A 143 4.10 1.30 16.42
C VAL A 143 2.76 0.82 16.97
N LYS A 144 2.55 0.95 18.29
CA LYS A 144 1.30 0.53 18.94
C LYS A 144 0.18 1.55 18.81
N GLY A 145 0.55 2.82 18.65
CA GLY A 145 -0.36 3.92 18.38
C GLY A 145 -0.41 4.22 16.88
N ASN A 146 -0.45 5.51 16.54
CA ASN A 146 -0.53 5.95 15.16
C ASN A 146 0.87 6.16 14.56
N HIS A 147 1.01 5.87 13.27
CA HIS A 147 2.15 6.28 12.45
C HIS A 147 1.68 7.30 11.42
N GLU A 148 2.20 8.51 11.48
CA GLU A 148 1.88 9.60 10.54
C GLU A 148 3.12 9.95 9.73
N LEU A 149 3.00 9.87 8.40
CA LEU A 149 4.05 10.22 7.45
C LEU A 149 3.58 11.36 6.56
N LYS A 150 4.32 12.47 6.58
CA LYS A 150 4.07 13.65 5.75
C LYS A 150 5.30 13.93 4.92
N ILE A 151 5.15 13.83 3.61
CA ILE A 151 6.23 14.06 2.65
C ILE A 151 5.84 15.27 1.82
N GLY A 152 6.68 16.32 1.86
CA GLY A 152 6.43 17.57 1.13
C GLY A 152 6.94 17.55 -0.32
N GLY A 153 7.75 16.56 -0.68
CA GLY A 153 8.26 16.31 -2.03
C GLY A 153 7.87 14.92 -2.51
N ASP A 154 8.80 14.24 -3.18
CA ASP A 154 8.57 12.90 -3.72
C ASP A 154 8.79 11.80 -2.66
N ASP A 155 8.04 10.71 -2.77
CA ASP A 155 8.24 9.46 -2.03
C ASP A 155 8.52 8.33 -3.02
N GLU A 156 9.72 7.74 -2.95
CA GLU A 156 10.15 6.64 -3.82
C GLU A 156 10.42 5.40 -2.99
N ILE A 157 9.72 4.31 -3.33
CA ILE A 157 9.81 3.03 -2.62
C ILE A 157 10.22 1.95 -3.62
N GLU A 158 11.45 1.44 -3.47
CA GLU A 158 11.94 0.29 -4.23
C GLU A 158 11.90 -0.98 -3.37
N VAL A 159 11.07 -1.95 -3.76
CA VAL A 159 11.02 -3.29 -3.13
C VAL A 159 11.40 -4.34 -4.16
N TYR A 160 12.47 -5.09 -3.90
CA TYR A 160 13.03 -6.06 -4.85
C TYR A 160 12.36 -7.45 -4.80
N THR A 161 11.66 -7.75 -3.71
CA THR A 161 10.97 -9.02 -3.49
C THR A 161 9.51 -8.74 -3.13
N ASP A 162 8.96 -9.39 -2.11
CA ASP A 162 7.56 -9.24 -1.75
C ASP A 162 7.29 -7.95 -0.97
N CYS A 163 6.18 -7.29 -1.30
CA CYS A 163 5.56 -6.24 -0.51
C CYS A 163 4.13 -6.68 -0.17
N SER A 164 3.72 -6.56 1.10
CA SER A 164 2.39 -6.93 1.55
C SER A 164 1.80 -5.85 2.45
N VAL A 165 0.55 -5.47 2.19
CA VAL A 165 -0.22 -4.55 3.02
C VAL A 165 -1.40 -5.31 3.59
N LEU A 166 -1.50 -5.38 4.92
CA LEU A 166 -2.63 -5.97 5.63
C LEU A 166 -3.32 -4.87 6.44
N ALA A 167 -4.57 -4.59 6.11
CA ALA A 167 -5.36 -3.58 6.78
C ALA A 167 -6.82 -4.04 6.87
N GLU A 168 -7.55 -3.57 7.88
CA GLU A 168 -9.01 -3.70 7.91
C GLU A 168 -9.66 -2.87 6.81
N ASN A 169 -9.15 -1.64 6.60
CA ASN A 169 -9.55 -0.74 5.53
C ASN A 169 -8.30 -0.11 4.89
N LEU A 170 -8.31 0.05 3.56
CA LEU A 170 -7.30 0.78 2.81
C LEU A 170 -8.03 1.81 1.93
N GLU A 171 -7.67 3.08 2.07
CA GLU A 171 -8.20 4.18 1.27
C GLU A 171 -7.04 4.90 0.58
N GLU A 172 -7.16 5.09 -0.72
CA GLU A 172 -6.19 5.79 -1.55
C GLU A 172 -6.90 6.89 -2.33
N GLN A 173 -6.42 8.13 -2.19
CA GLN A 173 -6.97 9.30 -2.89
C GLN A 173 -5.85 10.00 -3.67
N ILE A 174 -6.01 10.04 -4.99
CA ILE A 174 -5.01 10.60 -5.90
C ILE A 174 -5.60 11.84 -6.58
N GLY A 175 -4.96 13.00 -6.40
CA GLY A 175 -5.37 14.24 -7.05
C GLY A 175 -4.94 14.35 -8.52
N GLY A 176 -4.00 13.50 -8.95
CA GLY A 176 -3.48 13.41 -10.30
C GLY A 176 -3.91 12.13 -11.01
N SER A 177 -2.96 11.41 -11.59
CA SER A 177 -3.18 10.16 -12.32
C SER A 177 -2.53 8.97 -11.61
N VAL A 178 -3.15 7.79 -11.76
CA VAL A 178 -2.55 6.49 -11.40
C VAL A 178 -2.10 5.78 -12.68
N THR A 179 -0.96 5.11 -12.66
CA THR A 179 -0.49 4.24 -13.73
C THR A 179 0.09 2.98 -13.13
N GLU A 180 -0.52 1.85 -13.44
CA GLU A 180 -0.10 0.53 -12.97
C GLU A 180 0.43 -0.28 -14.16
N LYS A 181 1.56 -0.95 -13.95
CA LYS A 181 2.19 -1.79 -14.96
C LYS A 181 2.64 -3.09 -14.32
N TYR A 182 2.13 -4.20 -14.85
CA TYR A 182 2.49 -5.55 -14.42
C TYR A 182 3.17 -6.27 -15.58
N GLU A 183 4.35 -6.83 -15.34
CA GLU A 183 5.12 -7.54 -16.39
C GLU A 183 4.63 -8.97 -16.63
N GLU A 184 3.98 -9.59 -15.64
CA GLU A 184 3.47 -10.95 -15.74
C GLU A 184 1.95 -11.04 -15.63
N LYS A 185 1.41 -10.74 -14.44
CA LYS A 185 -0.01 -10.91 -14.13
C LYS A 185 -0.50 -9.92 -13.09
N GLU A 186 -1.78 -9.64 -13.16
CA GLU A 186 -2.57 -8.99 -12.12
C GLU A 186 -3.70 -9.95 -11.73
N THR A 187 -4.08 -9.98 -10.45
CA THR A 187 -5.21 -10.79 -9.98
C THR A 187 -5.96 -9.98 -8.93
N VAL A 188 -7.26 -9.80 -9.16
CA VAL A 188 -8.16 -9.13 -8.23
C VAL A 188 -9.22 -10.14 -7.79
N ASP A 189 -9.28 -10.41 -6.48
CA ASP A 189 -10.23 -11.33 -5.87
C ASP A 189 -11.01 -10.58 -4.77
N ALA A 190 -12.32 -10.43 -4.98
CA ALA A 190 -13.22 -9.74 -4.07
C ALA A 190 -14.21 -10.76 -3.48
N GLY A 191 -14.20 -10.91 -2.14
CA GLY A 191 -15.06 -11.88 -1.45
C GLY A 191 -16.54 -11.52 -1.38
N ALA A 192 -16.89 -10.27 -1.75
CA ALA A 192 -18.26 -9.78 -1.81
C ALA A 192 -18.47 -8.98 -3.10
N ASP A 193 -18.53 -7.65 -3.01
CA ASP A 193 -18.80 -6.77 -4.15
C ASP A 193 -17.53 -6.08 -4.66
N MET A 194 -17.47 -5.86 -5.97
CA MET A 194 -16.52 -4.96 -6.63
C MET A 194 -17.32 -3.92 -7.42
N THR A 195 -17.06 -2.65 -7.16
CA THR A 195 -17.74 -1.53 -7.83
C THR A 195 -16.71 -0.67 -8.55
N LEU A 196 -16.98 -0.35 -9.81
CA LEU A 196 -16.17 0.55 -10.63
C LEU A 196 -17.06 1.69 -11.16
N GLU A 197 -16.84 2.89 -10.65
CA GLU A 197 -17.56 4.09 -11.09
C GLU A 197 -16.64 4.98 -11.93
N ILE A 198 -17.04 5.22 -13.18
CA ILE A 198 -16.27 6.02 -14.14
C ILE A 198 -17.19 7.07 -14.73
N THR A 199 -16.87 8.34 -14.48
CA THR A 199 -17.62 9.48 -15.03
C THR A 199 -17.22 9.77 -16.48
N GLY A 200 -15.98 9.45 -16.84
CA GLY A 200 -15.42 9.66 -18.18
C GLY A 200 -15.52 8.44 -19.09
N LEU A 201 -14.57 8.35 -20.03
CA LEU A 201 -14.40 7.18 -20.88
C LEU A 201 -13.85 6.00 -20.07
N TYR A 202 -14.43 4.82 -20.28
CA TYR A 202 -13.80 3.56 -19.94
C TYR A 202 -13.40 2.83 -21.22
N GLU A 203 -12.10 2.57 -21.39
CA GLU A 203 -11.56 1.86 -22.54
C GLU A 203 -10.79 0.62 -22.08
N GLN A 204 -11.10 -0.53 -22.69
CA GLN A 204 -10.38 -1.77 -22.49
C GLN A 204 -9.84 -2.25 -23.84
N THR A 205 -8.54 -2.52 -23.92
CA THR A 205 -7.92 -3.13 -25.10
C THR A 205 -7.26 -4.44 -24.70
N MET A 206 -7.76 -5.55 -25.23
CA MET A 206 -7.20 -6.89 -25.00
C MET A 206 -6.39 -7.30 -26.23
N LYS A 207 -5.12 -7.67 -26.03
CA LYS A 207 -4.29 -8.27 -27.11
C LYS A 207 -4.54 -9.77 -27.28
N GLY A 208 -5.05 -10.41 -26.23
CA GLY A 208 -5.51 -11.80 -26.25
C GLY A 208 -7.03 -11.89 -26.05
N ASP A 209 -7.48 -13.05 -25.62
CA ASP A 209 -8.90 -13.31 -25.41
C ASP A 209 -9.46 -12.57 -24.18
N LYS A 210 -10.72 -12.14 -24.28
CA LYS A 210 -11.53 -11.70 -23.14
C LYS A 210 -12.56 -12.78 -22.84
N THR A 211 -12.54 -13.34 -21.63
CA THR A 211 -13.53 -14.32 -21.16
C THR A 211 -14.27 -13.76 -19.96
N GLU A 212 -15.60 -13.83 -19.98
CA GLU A 212 -16.47 -13.45 -18.87
C GLU A 212 -17.37 -14.66 -18.53
N SER A 213 -17.44 -15.02 -17.26
CA SER A 213 -18.31 -16.09 -16.76
C SER A 213 -19.18 -15.55 -15.64
N ILE A 214 -20.49 -15.64 -15.82
CA ILE A 214 -21.49 -15.15 -14.88
C ILE A 214 -22.37 -16.35 -14.50
N VAL A 215 -22.47 -16.62 -13.20
CA VAL A 215 -23.25 -17.75 -12.67
C VAL A 215 -24.73 -17.41 -12.56
N ASP A 216 -25.04 -16.14 -12.34
CA ASP A 216 -26.39 -15.60 -12.22
C ASP A 216 -26.69 -14.64 -13.38
N ASP A 217 -27.38 -13.53 -13.14
CA ASP A 217 -27.76 -12.58 -14.19
C ASP A 217 -26.63 -11.61 -14.57
N ARG A 218 -26.43 -11.42 -15.89
CA ARG A 218 -25.71 -10.26 -16.45
C ARG A 218 -26.72 -9.21 -16.88
N ILE A 219 -26.75 -8.07 -16.21
CA ILE A 219 -27.63 -6.93 -16.53
C ILE A 219 -26.80 -5.81 -17.17
N GLU A 220 -27.14 -5.45 -18.41
CA GLU A 220 -26.50 -4.37 -19.16
C GLU A 220 -27.54 -3.31 -19.53
N LYS A 221 -27.38 -2.09 -18.99
CA LYS A 221 -28.28 -0.97 -19.26
C LYS A 221 -27.57 0.08 -20.12
N ILE A 222 -28.03 0.22 -21.35
CA ILE A 222 -27.47 1.16 -22.34
C ILE A 222 -28.56 2.18 -22.69
N THR A 223 -28.27 3.45 -22.48
CA THR A 223 -29.23 4.55 -22.69
C THR A 223 -29.14 5.19 -24.08
N ALA A 224 -28.00 5.01 -24.74
CA ALA A 224 -27.75 5.48 -26.10
C ALA A 224 -27.62 4.28 -27.05
N SER A 225 -26.44 4.09 -27.65
CA SER A 225 -26.21 3.06 -28.67
C SER A 225 -25.37 1.92 -28.13
N HIS A 226 -25.68 0.70 -28.57
CA HIS A 226 -24.83 -0.47 -28.44
C HIS A 226 -24.34 -0.87 -29.83
N HIS A 227 -23.02 -0.89 -30.04
CA HIS A 227 -22.40 -1.33 -31.29
C HIS A 227 -21.53 -2.56 -31.03
N VAL A 228 -21.75 -3.61 -31.82
CA VAL A 228 -20.94 -4.84 -31.78
C VAL A 228 -20.52 -5.15 -33.20
N GLU A 229 -19.22 -5.36 -33.39
CA GLU A 229 -18.64 -5.61 -34.71
C GLU A 229 -17.54 -6.66 -34.62
N ALA A 230 -17.52 -7.57 -35.59
CA ALA A 230 -16.41 -8.45 -35.86
C ALA A 230 -15.87 -8.11 -37.26
N THR A 231 -14.66 -7.56 -37.34
CA THR A 231 -14.10 -7.06 -38.60
C THR A 231 -13.54 -8.18 -39.49
N THR A 232 -12.95 -9.20 -38.87
CA THR A 232 -12.31 -10.33 -39.58
C THR A 232 -12.99 -11.66 -39.32
N GLY A 233 -13.56 -11.83 -38.12
CA GLY A 233 -14.20 -13.06 -37.68
C GLY A 233 -15.73 -13.01 -37.72
N GLU A 234 -16.34 -13.95 -37.02
CA GLU A 234 -17.78 -14.07 -36.89
C GLU A 234 -18.26 -13.50 -35.56
N CYS A 235 -19.44 -12.87 -35.57
CA CYS A 235 -20.16 -12.52 -34.35
C CYS A 235 -21.25 -13.56 -34.12
N GLN A 236 -21.09 -14.42 -33.12
CA GLN A 236 -22.03 -15.49 -32.80
C GLN A 236 -22.73 -15.24 -31.46
N LEU A 237 -24.02 -15.58 -31.39
CA LEU A 237 -24.76 -15.63 -30.14
C LEU A 237 -25.49 -16.97 -30.05
N ARG A 238 -25.21 -17.72 -28.98
CA ARG A 238 -25.86 -18.98 -28.66
C ARG A 238 -26.66 -18.84 -27.38
N VAL A 239 -27.90 -19.32 -27.41
CA VAL A 239 -28.78 -19.41 -26.23
C VAL A 239 -29.35 -20.82 -26.24
N ASP A 240 -29.11 -21.59 -25.17
CA ASP A 240 -29.55 -23.00 -25.11
C ASP A 240 -31.05 -23.14 -24.78
N LYS A 241 -31.66 -22.08 -24.24
CA LYS A 241 -33.10 -21.97 -23.99
C LYS A 241 -33.72 -20.90 -24.89
N ASP A 242 -34.60 -20.08 -24.33
CA ASP A 242 -35.33 -19.07 -25.08
C ASP A 242 -34.52 -17.78 -25.22
N ARG A 243 -34.45 -17.26 -26.44
CA ARG A 243 -34.04 -15.88 -26.70
C ARG A 243 -35.29 -15.03 -26.92
N ILE A 244 -35.56 -14.12 -25.99
CA ILE A 244 -36.65 -13.14 -26.10
C ILE A 244 -36.07 -11.80 -26.56
N CYS A 245 -36.57 -11.26 -27.66
CA CYS A 245 -36.17 -9.95 -28.18
C CYS A 245 -37.39 -9.06 -28.32
N THR A 246 -37.48 -8.05 -27.45
CA THR A 246 -38.54 -7.04 -27.50
C THR A 246 -37.94 -5.74 -28.00
N VAL A 247 -38.51 -5.19 -29.07
CA VAL A 247 -38.07 -3.91 -29.63
C VAL A 247 -39.29 -3.00 -29.72
N GLY A 248 -39.22 -1.83 -29.08
CA GLY A 248 -40.29 -0.84 -29.13
C GLY A 248 -40.43 -0.13 -30.48
N GLY A 249 -39.36 -0.16 -31.30
CA GLY A 249 -39.33 0.37 -32.65
C GLY A 249 -39.15 -0.71 -33.72
N MET A 250 -38.41 -0.38 -34.77
CA MET A 250 -38.15 -1.30 -35.90
C MET A 250 -37.02 -2.28 -35.58
N VAL A 251 -37.21 -3.55 -35.95
CA VAL A 251 -36.11 -4.49 -36.14
C VAL A 251 -35.76 -4.53 -37.63
N LYS A 252 -34.52 -4.15 -37.97
CA LYS A 252 -34.00 -4.24 -39.34
C LYS A 252 -32.87 -5.27 -39.41
N VAL A 253 -33.01 -6.26 -40.27
CA VAL A 253 -31.95 -7.23 -40.59
C VAL A 253 -31.56 -7.02 -42.05
N SER A 254 -30.27 -6.82 -42.32
CA SER A 254 -29.73 -6.66 -43.66
C SER A 254 -28.54 -7.57 -43.82
N CYS A 255 -28.65 -8.53 -44.73
CA CYS A 255 -27.58 -9.45 -45.08
C CYS A 255 -27.15 -9.21 -46.54
N LYS A 256 -25.84 -9.24 -46.82
CA LYS A 256 -25.32 -9.07 -48.18
C LYS A 256 -25.41 -10.33 -49.04
N LYS A 257 -25.54 -11.50 -48.40
CA LYS A 257 -25.53 -12.81 -49.06
C LYS A 257 -26.77 -13.62 -48.75
N GLU A 258 -26.94 -14.02 -47.50
CA GLU A 258 -28.01 -14.92 -47.10
C GLU A 258 -28.48 -14.63 -45.66
N LEU A 259 -29.78 -14.80 -45.43
CA LEU A 259 -30.40 -14.88 -44.12
C LEU A 259 -31.09 -16.25 -44.01
N THR A 260 -30.57 -17.13 -43.15
CA THR A 260 -31.09 -18.48 -42.96
C THR A 260 -31.84 -18.59 -41.63
N LEU A 261 -33.08 -19.10 -41.66
CA LEU A 261 -33.88 -19.41 -40.47
C LEU A 261 -34.18 -20.91 -40.43
N THR A 262 -33.40 -21.67 -39.68
CA THR A 262 -33.53 -23.13 -39.60
C THR A 262 -34.32 -23.55 -38.37
N GLY A 263 -35.18 -24.56 -38.51
CA GLY A 263 -35.94 -25.13 -37.39
C GLY A 263 -37.10 -24.29 -36.89
N ALA A 264 -37.44 -23.19 -37.58
CA ALA A 264 -38.63 -22.40 -37.26
C ALA A 264 -39.91 -23.20 -37.52
N ILE A 265 -40.63 -23.55 -36.46
CA ILE A 265 -41.93 -24.25 -36.55
C ILE A 265 -43.06 -23.26 -36.88
N LYS A 266 -42.91 -22.00 -36.47
CA LYS A 266 -43.97 -20.98 -36.52
C LYS A 266 -43.39 -19.59 -36.73
N MET A 267 -43.99 -18.82 -37.64
CA MET A 267 -43.77 -17.38 -37.79
C MET A 267 -45.12 -16.68 -37.80
N GLU A 268 -45.34 -15.77 -36.86
CA GLU A 268 -46.64 -15.10 -36.67
C GLU A 268 -46.49 -13.59 -36.52
N THR A 269 -47.44 -12.88 -37.12
CA THR A 269 -47.61 -11.44 -36.92
C THR A 269 -48.86 -11.21 -36.07
N LYS A 270 -48.75 -10.43 -34.99
CA LYS A 270 -49.90 -10.02 -34.16
C LYS A 270 -50.61 -8.76 -34.67
N SER A 271 -50.13 -8.16 -35.77
CA SER A 271 -50.77 -6.99 -36.39
C SER A 271 -51.99 -7.41 -37.22
N ALA A 272 -52.95 -6.50 -37.38
CA ALA A 272 -54.11 -6.69 -38.25
C ALA A 272 -53.75 -6.85 -39.73
N THR A 273 -52.52 -6.44 -40.13
CA THR A 273 -51.97 -6.65 -41.47
C THR A 273 -50.50 -7.08 -41.35
N GLY A 274 -50.17 -8.25 -41.87
CA GLY A 274 -48.79 -8.69 -42.11
C GLY A 274 -48.52 -8.60 -43.61
N LYS A 275 -47.55 -7.77 -44.02
CA LYS A 275 -47.15 -7.66 -45.42
C LYS A 275 -45.76 -8.27 -45.59
N TRP A 276 -45.67 -9.23 -46.50
CA TRP A 276 -44.40 -9.79 -46.97
C TRP A 276 -44.23 -9.31 -48.40
N GLN A 277 -43.20 -8.50 -48.65
CA GLN A 277 -42.94 -7.89 -49.95
C GLN A 277 -41.46 -8.06 -50.25
N GLY A 278 -41.16 -8.64 -51.40
CA GLY A 278 -39.82 -8.69 -51.97
C GLY A 278 -39.83 -8.04 -53.34
N ASP A 279 -38.69 -7.48 -53.74
CA ASP A 279 -38.48 -6.99 -55.11
C ASP A 279 -38.21 -8.16 -56.11
N VAL A 280 -38.15 -9.39 -55.60
CA VAL A 280 -37.95 -10.66 -56.32
C VAL A 280 -38.96 -11.70 -55.86
N ASP A 281 -39.04 -12.81 -56.57
CA ASP A 281 -39.90 -13.96 -56.27
C ASP A 281 -39.84 -14.35 -54.78
N LEU A 282 -40.94 -14.17 -54.05
CA LEU A 282 -41.05 -14.68 -52.68
C LEU A 282 -41.47 -16.15 -52.75
N THR A 283 -40.53 -17.06 -52.53
CA THR A 283 -40.82 -18.49 -52.50
C THR A 283 -40.77 -19.04 -51.08
N LEU A 284 -41.93 -19.46 -50.57
CA LEU A 284 -42.09 -20.18 -49.32
C LEU A 284 -42.10 -21.68 -49.62
N MET A 285 -41.00 -22.36 -49.33
CA MET A 285 -40.92 -23.81 -49.49
C MET A 285 -41.16 -24.50 -48.15
N VAL A 286 -42.06 -25.47 -48.13
CA VAL A 286 -42.11 -26.45 -47.05
C VAL A 286 -41.12 -27.54 -47.44
N LYS A 287 -40.05 -27.71 -46.66
CA LYS A 287 -39.09 -28.82 -46.86
C LYS A 287 -39.84 -30.14 -46.61
N GLY A 288 -40.40 -30.70 -47.68
CA GLY A 288 -41.16 -31.93 -47.64
C GLY A 288 -40.25 -33.14 -47.68
N ILE A 289 -40.40 -34.00 -46.67
CA ILE A 289 -40.49 -35.47 -46.74
C ILE A 289 -39.86 -36.04 -48.02
N GLU A 290 -38.72 -36.71 -47.86
CA GLU A 290 -37.87 -37.32 -48.91
C GLU A 290 -38.56 -38.41 -49.77
N ASP A 291 -39.87 -38.61 -49.64
CA ASP A 291 -40.59 -39.66 -50.36
C ASP A 291 -41.29 -39.12 -51.62
N GLY A 292 -40.64 -39.31 -52.77
CA GLY A 292 -41.28 -39.33 -54.10
C GLY A 292 -40.78 -38.27 -55.10
N ASP A 293 -40.62 -38.71 -56.36
CA ASP A 293 -40.24 -37.91 -57.54
C ASP A 293 -41.22 -36.73 -57.76
N GLY A 294 -40.74 -35.51 -57.53
CA GLY A 294 -41.49 -34.27 -57.72
C GLY A 294 -40.97 -33.12 -56.83
N PRO A 295 -41.15 -31.85 -57.22
CA PRO A 295 -40.67 -30.71 -56.45
C PRO A 295 -41.30 -30.65 -55.03
N PRO A 296 -40.66 -29.98 -54.07
CA PRO A 296 -41.23 -29.79 -52.74
C PRO A 296 -42.50 -28.94 -52.80
N THR A 297 -43.38 -29.03 -51.79
CA THR A 297 -44.53 -28.12 -51.69
C THR A 297 -44.02 -26.68 -51.53
N TYR A 298 -44.43 -25.78 -52.42
CA TYR A 298 -44.03 -24.37 -52.39
C TYR A 298 -45.19 -23.43 -52.71
N ILE A 299 -45.06 -22.21 -52.23
CA ILE A 299 -45.85 -21.05 -52.65
C ILE A 299 -44.86 -20.01 -53.13
N THR A 300 -44.95 -19.61 -54.39
CA THR A 300 -44.14 -18.54 -54.99
C THR A 300 -45.03 -17.38 -55.35
N MET A 301 -44.64 -16.17 -54.98
CA MET A 301 -45.25 -14.93 -55.47
C MET A 301 -44.30 -14.31 -56.49
N LYS A 302 -44.70 -14.26 -57.76
CA LYS A 302 -43.88 -13.82 -58.90
C LYS A 302 -44.76 -13.19 -59.98
N ASP A 303 -44.31 -12.10 -60.60
CA ASP A 303 -44.94 -11.49 -61.77
C ASP A 303 -46.46 -11.28 -61.61
N ASP A 304 -46.86 -10.68 -60.48
CA ASP A 304 -48.27 -10.48 -60.06
C ASP A 304 -49.11 -11.76 -59.87
N ASN A 305 -48.50 -12.95 -59.96
CA ASN A 305 -49.13 -14.25 -59.77
C ASN A 305 -48.69 -14.91 -58.46
N ILE A 306 -49.58 -15.75 -57.92
CA ILE A 306 -49.24 -16.70 -56.85
C ILE A 306 -49.23 -18.09 -57.48
N GLU A 307 -48.04 -18.67 -57.63
CA GLU A 307 -47.86 -20.05 -58.04
C GLU A 307 -47.82 -20.94 -56.79
N MET A 308 -48.66 -21.96 -56.76
CA MET A 308 -48.71 -22.89 -55.64
C MET A 308 -48.57 -24.31 -56.16
N TYR A 309 -47.59 -25.04 -55.64
CA TYR A 309 -47.43 -26.47 -55.90
C TYR A 309 -47.51 -27.20 -54.57
N ALA A 310 -48.36 -28.22 -54.48
CA ALA A 310 -48.43 -29.06 -53.30
C ALA A 310 -48.66 -30.53 -53.67
N LYS A 311 -47.92 -31.42 -53.00
CA LYS A 311 -48.13 -32.87 -53.08
C LYS A 311 -49.45 -33.33 -52.41
N LYS A 312 -50.10 -32.46 -51.65
CA LYS A 312 -51.38 -32.70 -50.94
C LYS A 312 -52.31 -31.51 -51.12
N ALA A 313 -53.59 -31.65 -50.72
CA ALA A 313 -54.57 -30.58 -50.80
C ALA A 313 -54.07 -29.30 -50.12
N ILE A 314 -54.14 -28.19 -50.86
CA ILE A 314 -53.93 -26.84 -50.34
C ILE A 314 -55.26 -26.36 -49.79
N VAL A 315 -55.26 -25.91 -48.53
CA VAL A 315 -56.45 -25.31 -47.91
C VAL A 315 -56.20 -23.81 -47.77
N ILE A 316 -56.94 -23.01 -48.55
CA ILE A 316 -56.92 -21.55 -48.47
C ILE A 316 -58.20 -21.12 -47.75
N ASN A 317 -58.06 -20.69 -46.49
CA ASN A 317 -59.18 -20.15 -45.72
C ASN A 317 -59.26 -18.64 -45.90
N ILE A 318 -60.23 -18.16 -46.67
CA ILE A 318 -60.51 -16.73 -46.85
C ILE A 318 -61.59 -16.34 -45.84
N ALA A 319 -61.20 -15.60 -44.80
CA ALA A 319 -62.15 -15.05 -43.82
C ALA A 319 -62.64 -13.67 -44.28
N GLY A 320 -63.78 -13.62 -44.99
CA GLY A 320 -64.38 -12.36 -45.45
C GLY A 320 -65.28 -12.54 -46.66
N ALA A 321 -66.48 -13.08 -46.46
CA ALA A 321 -67.49 -13.14 -47.51
C ALA A 321 -68.07 -11.73 -47.75
N ALA A 322 -67.53 -11.00 -48.72
CA ALA A 322 -68.42 -10.27 -49.62
C ALA A 322 -68.93 -11.31 -50.62
N LYS A 323 -70.23 -11.61 -50.58
CA LYS A 323 -70.91 -12.40 -51.62
C LYS A 323 -70.48 -11.84 -52.98
N HIS A 324 -69.80 -12.64 -53.78
CA HIS A 324 -69.69 -12.40 -55.21
C HIS A 324 -70.31 -13.58 -55.93
N ASP A 325 -71.32 -13.27 -56.74
CA ASP A 325 -72.00 -14.20 -57.63
C ASP A 325 -70.99 -14.95 -58.49
N SER A 326 -71.28 -16.23 -58.67
CA SER A 326 -70.53 -17.17 -59.50
C SER A 326 -70.21 -16.59 -60.87
N GLN A 327 -68.93 -16.33 -61.12
CA GLN A 327 -68.35 -16.50 -62.45
C GLN A 327 -67.19 -17.48 -62.33
N GLU A 328 -67.28 -18.57 -63.09
CA GLU A 328 -66.21 -19.52 -63.33
C GLU A 328 -64.96 -18.77 -63.78
N ALA A 329 -63.95 -18.71 -62.92
CA ALA A 329 -62.58 -18.48 -63.34
C ALA A 329 -61.95 -19.86 -63.55
N ALA A 330 -61.60 -20.15 -64.81
CA ALA A 330 -60.88 -21.36 -65.17
C ALA A 330 -59.55 -21.42 -64.41
N LEU A 331 -59.41 -22.42 -63.55
CA LEU A 331 -58.10 -22.89 -63.09
C LEU A 331 -57.44 -23.61 -64.27
N ASN A 332 -56.38 -23.01 -64.82
CA ASN A 332 -55.37 -23.72 -65.61
C ASN A 332 -54.17 -24.01 -64.71
#